data_AF-A0A535HD75-F1
#
_entry.id   AF-A0A535HD75-F1
#
_cell.length_a   1.000
_cell.length_b   1.000
_cell.length_c   1.000
_cell.angle_alpha   90.00
_cell.angle_beta   90.00
_cell.angle_gamma   90.00
#
_symmetry.space_group_name_H-M   'P 1'
#
loop_
_entity.id
_entity.type
_entity.pdbx_description
1 polymer ?
#
loop_
_entity_poly.entity_id
_entity_poly.type
_entity_poly.pdbx_seq_one_letter_code
_entity_poly.pdbx_strand_id
1 'polypeptide(L)'
;MPQNSSAPAPRRATRRWLWIASGAFVLIVVSAYIWIQRTSPAATTSAGVIADGAAVPAIAQPSTTGQALSLGQFTGKKVVVYFYEGAG
;
A
#
# COMPACT_ATOMS: atom_id res chain seq x y z
N MET A 1 51.90 -44.98 -6.27
CA MET A 1 51.05 -44.51 -7.39
C MET A 1 50.11 -43.44 -6.85
N PRO A 2 50.23 -42.15 -7.25
CA PRO A 2 49.28 -41.13 -6.81
C PRO A 2 48.01 -41.16 -7.67
N GLN A 3 46.86 -41.16 -7.01
CA GLN A 3 45.55 -41.03 -7.64
C GLN A 3 45.27 -39.54 -7.88
N ASN A 4 45.17 -39.16 -9.15
CA ASN A 4 44.81 -37.83 -9.59
C ASN A 4 43.30 -37.62 -9.45
N SER A 5 42.89 -36.74 -8.54
CA SER A 5 41.49 -36.32 -8.43
C SER A 5 41.08 -35.46 -9.62
N SER A 6 40.23 -36.01 -10.48
CA SER A 6 39.58 -35.29 -11.57
C SER A 6 38.53 -34.32 -11.02
N ALA A 7 38.89 -33.05 -10.86
CA ALA A 7 37.90 -32.00 -10.63
C ALA A 7 37.13 -31.73 -11.93
N PRO A 8 35.78 -31.84 -11.96
CA PRO A 8 35.03 -31.47 -13.15
C PRO A 8 35.02 -29.95 -13.28
N ALA A 9 35.55 -29.42 -14.38
CA ALA A 9 35.53 -28.00 -14.68
C ALA A 9 34.15 -27.58 -15.24
N PRO A 10 33.37 -26.69 -14.59
CA PRO A 10 32.19 -26.12 -15.22
C PRO A 10 32.58 -24.79 -15.88
N ARG A 11 33.18 -24.83 -17.08
CA ARG A 11 33.66 -23.60 -17.76
C ARG A 11 32.78 -23.04 -18.88
N ARG A 12 31.55 -23.54 -19.08
CA ARG A 12 30.60 -22.95 -20.06
C ARG A 12 29.14 -22.80 -19.61
N ALA A 13 28.74 -23.42 -18.51
CA ALA A 13 27.38 -23.29 -17.99
C ALA A 13 27.13 -21.95 -17.27
N THR A 14 28.20 -21.30 -16.81
CA THR A 14 28.16 -20.12 -15.92
C THR A 14 27.50 -18.90 -16.55
N ARG A 15 27.74 -18.62 -17.84
CA ARG A 15 27.18 -17.41 -18.47
C ARG A 15 25.67 -17.52 -18.67
N ARG A 16 25.16 -18.64 -19.19
CA ARG A 16 23.71 -18.87 -19.34
C ARG A 16 23.02 -18.94 -17.97
N TRP A 17 23.69 -19.53 -16.99
CA TRP A 17 23.18 -19.59 -15.62
C TRP A 17 23.10 -18.19 -14.97
N LEU A 18 24.05 -17.31 -15.25
CA LEU A 18 24.00 -15.90 -14.82
C LEU A 18 22.82 -15.14 -15.46
N TRP A 19 22.48 -15.40 -16.73
CA TRP A 19 21.29 -14.82 -17.37
C TRP A 19 19.98 -15.31 -16.74
N ILE A 20 19.90 -16.60 -16.42
CA ILE A 20 18.72 -17.20 -15.77
C ILE A 20 18.58 -16.67 -14.34
N ALA A 21 19.68 -16.61 -13.58
CA ALA A 21 19.69 -16.06 -12.23
C ALA A 21 19.31 -14.57 -12.23
N SER A 22 19.77 -13.80 -13.21
CA SER A 22 19.38 -12.40 -13.38
C SER A 22 17.89 -12.25 -13.70
N GLY A 23 17.34 -13.06 -14.62
CA GLY A 23 15.91 -13.04 -14.93
C GLY A 23 15.03 -13.45 -13.75
N ALA A 24 15.43 -14.49 -13.01
CA ALA A 24 14.74 -14.92 -11.80
C ALA A 24 14.77 -13.84 -10.71
N PHE A 25 15.91 -13.16 -10.54
CA PHE A 25 16.03 -12.05 -9.58
C PHE A 25 15.09 -10.89 -9.94
N VAL A 26 15.01 -10.49 -11.21
CA VAL A 26 14.08 -9.44 -11.65
C VAL A 26 12.63 -9.84 -11.37
N LEU A 27 12.24 -11.10 -11.65
CA LEU A 27 10.90 -11.59 -11.36
C LEU A 27 10.58 -11.58 -9.85
N ILE A 28 11.54 -11.92 -9.00
CA ILE A 28 11.37 -11.86 -7.54
C ILE A 28 11.20 -10.41 -7.08
N VAL A 29 12.00 -9.47 -7.58
CA VAL A 29 11.90 -8.05 -7.22
C VAL A 29 10.55 -7.47 -7.67
N VAL A 30 10.11 -7.75 -8.90
CA VAL A 30 8.84 -7.26 -9.42
C VAL A 30 7.66 -7.86 -8.66
N SER A 31 7.68 -9.16 -8.36
CA SER A 31 6.61 -9.81 -7.60
C SER A 31 6.52 -9.29 -6.16
N ALA A 32 7.66 -9.10 -5.49
CA ALA A 32 7.73 -8.47 -4.18
C ALA A 32 7.20 -7.04 -4.20
N TYR A 33 7.57 -6.24 -5.21
CA TYR A 33 7.09 -4.87 -5.37
C TYR A 33 5.57 -4.79 -5.55
N ILE A 34 5.00 -5.63 -6.41
CA ILE A 34 3.54 -5.72 -6.62
C ILE A 34 2.84 -6.18 -5.34
N TRP A 35 3.42 -7.14 -4.63
CA TRP A 35 2.86 -7.63 -3.37
C TRP A 35 2.83 -6.53 -2.31
N ILE A 36 3.93 -5.79 -2.13
CA ILE A 36 4.02 -4.65 -1.21
C ILE A 36 3.03 -3.53 -1.59
N GLN A 37 2.90 -3.19 -2.87
CA GLN A 37 1.94 -2.19 -3.36
C GLN A 37 0.48 -2.62 -3.10
N ARG A 38 0.18 -3.92 -3.11
CA ARG A 38 -1.17 -4.44 -2.84
C ARG A 38 -1.49 -4.53 -1.35
N THR A 39 -0.49 -4.79 -0.50
CA THR A 39 -0.67 -4.89 0.96
C THR A 39 -0.41 -3.59 1.69
N SER A 40 0.23 -2.62 1.04
CA SER A 40 0.34 -1.25 1.54
C SER A 40 -0.95 -0.50 1.18
N PRO A 41 -1.84 -0.20 2.15
CA PRO A 41 -2.90 0.77 1.89
C PRO A 41 -2.23 2.06 1.42
N ALA A 42 -2.76 2.67 0.35
CA ALA A 42 -2.23 3.90 -0.23
C ALA A 42 -2.11 4.99 0.83
N ALA A 43 -0.93 5.10 1.45
CA ALA A 43 -0.66 6.03 2.53
C ALA A 43 -0.10 7.33 1.96
N THR A 44 -0.92 8.06 1.22
CA THR A 44 -0.77 9.52 1.06
C THR A 44 -2.12 10.11 0.64
N THR A 45 -3.11 10.04 1.53
CA THR A 45 -4.14 11.09 1.54
C THR A 45 -3.55 12.25 2.31
N SER A 46 -3.44 13.42 1.66
CA SER A 46 -3.24 14.69 2.37
C SER A 46 -4.23 14.71 3.53
N ALA A 47 -3.73 14.85 4.76
CA ALA A 47 -4.55 14.79 5.96
C ALA A 47 -5.75 15.75 5.81
N GLY A 48 -6.96 15.19 5.67
CA GLY A 48 -8.20 15.95 5.47
C GLY A 48 -8.91 15.74 4.13
N VAL A 49 -8.33 15.05 3.14
CA VAL A 49 -9.02 14.76 1.88
C VAL A 49 -9.67 13.38 1.94
N ILE A 50 -11.01 13.36 1.91
CA ILE A 50 -11.81 12.14 1.78
C ILE A 50 -12.01 11.87 0.29
N ALA A 51 -11.64 10.68 -0.19
CA ALA A 51 -11.83 10.29 -1.58
C ALA A 51 -13.32 10.10 -1.92
N ASP A 52 -13.68 10.33 -3.19
CA ASP A 52 -15.04 10.06 -3.67
C ASP A 52 -15.44 8.59 -3.45
N GLY A 53 -16.64 8.39 -2.88
CA GLY A 53 -17.15 7.05 -2.55
C GLY A 53 -16.57 6.43 -1.27
N ALA A 54 -15.63 7.10 -0.59
CA ALA A 54 -15.16 6.65 0.72
C ALA A 54 -16.25 6.81 1.79
N ALA A 55 -16.20 5.97 2.82
CA ALA A 55 -17.08 6.09 3.97
C ALA A 55 -16.84 7.45 4.67
N VAL A 56 -17.93 8.13 5.00
CA VAL A 56 -17.87 9.40 5.74
C VAL A 56 -17.36 9.13 7.16
N PRO A 57 -16.37 9.88 7.66
CA PRO A 57 -15.90 9.75 9.04
C PRO A 57 -17.03 9.99 10.05
N ALA A 58 -17.09 9.16 11.09
CA ALA A 58 -18.00 9.33 12.20
C ALA A 58 -17.51 10.45 13.13
N ILE A 59 -17.61 11.70 12.67
CA ILE A 59 -17.26 12.88 13.46
C ILE A 59 -18.51 13.29 14.25
N ALA A 60 -18.37 13.40 15.57
CA ALA A 60 -19.36 13.99 16.44
C ALA A 60 -18.96 15.43 16.77
N GLN A 61 -19.83 16.39 16.48
CA GLN A 61 -19.62 17.81 16.79
C GLN A 61 -20.63 18.29 17.83
N PRO A 62 -20.25 19.25 18.69
CA PRO A 62 -21.20 19.86 19.62
C PRO A 62 -22.29 20.60 18.85
N SER A 63 -23.54 20.33 19.19
CA SER A 63 -24.70 21.10 18.74
C SER A 63 -24.91 22.31 19.67
N THR A 64 -25.54 23.35 19.14
CA THR A 64 -26.01 24.51 19.92
C THR A 64 -27.02 24.14 21.00
N THR A 65 -27.62 22.94 20.92
CA THR A 65 -28.54 22.38 21.92
C THR A 65 -27.83 21.59 23.03
N GLY A 66 -26.49 21.57 23.06
CA GLY A 66 -25.70 20.85 24.06
C GLY A 66 -25.61 19.34 23.85
N GLN A 67 -26.24 18.81 22.79
CA GLN A 67 -26.12 17.42 22.39
C GLN A 67 -24.98 17.22 21.38
N ALA A 68 -24.43 16.01 21.29
CA ALA A 68 -23.50 15.66 20.23
C ALA A 68 -24.27 15.35 18.94
N LEU A 69 -23.94 16.05 17.85
CA LEU A 69 -24.46 15.79 16.51
C LEU A 69 -23.45 14.92 15.75
N SER A 70 -23.91 13.80 15.20
CA SER A 70 -23.07 12.90 14.40
C SER A 70 -23.60 12.76 12.98
N LEU A 71 -22.69 12.68 12.00
CA LEU A 71 -23.04 12.44 10.60
C LEU A 71 -23.82 11.13 10.39
N GLY A 72 -23.64 10.14 11.28
CA GLY A 72 -24.40 8.89 11.25
C GLY A 72 -25.91 9.08 11.41
N GLN A 73 -26.35 10.16 12.07
CA GLN A 73 -27.78 10.49 12.23
C GLN A 73 -28.45 10.88 10.90
N PHE A 74 -27.66 11.16 9.86
CA PHE A 74 -28.15 11.51 8.53
C PHE A 74 -28.03 10.37 7.52
N THR A 75 -27.80 9.13 7.98
CA THR A 75 -27.73 7.95 7.11
C THR A 75 -28.98 7.86 6.22
N GLY A 76 -28.77 7.64 4.92
CA GLY A 76 -29.84 7.58 3.91
C GLY A 76 -30.28 8.94 3.36
N LYS A 77 -29.66 10.05 3.80
CA LYS A 77 -29.90 11.40 3.25
C LYS A 77 -28.65 11.93 2.56
N LYS A 78 -28.83 12.77 1.54
CA LYS A 78 -27.74 13.57 0.95
C LYS A 78 -27.50 14.78 1.84
N VAL A 79 -26.25 14.97 2.27
CA VAL A 79 -25.85 16.03 3.21
C VAL A 79 -24.65 16.78 2.64
N VAL A 80 -24.65 18.10 2.81
CA VAL A 80 -23.51 18.98 2.51
C VAL A 80 -22.99 19.50 3.84
N VAL A 81 -21.68 19.35 4.08
CA VAL A 81 -21.01 19.81 5.31
C VAL A 81 -20.14 21.02 4.97
N TYR A 82 -20.35 22.12 5.68
CA TYR A 82 -19.56 23.34 5.54
C TYR A 82 -18.57 23.45 6.68
N PHE A 83 -17.28 23.60 6.36
CA PHE A 83 -16.23 23.85 7.32
C PHE A 83 -15.91 25.35 7.32
N TYR A 84 -15.98 25.97 8.49
CA TYR A 84 -15.65 27.39 8.68
C TYR A 84 -14.34 27.51 9.44
N GLU A 85 -13.45 28.36 8.97
CA GLU A 85 -12.24 28.77 9.68
C GLU A 85 -12.58 29.94 10.61
N GLY A 86 -12.18 29.90 11.88
CA GLY A 86 -12.27 31.05 12.79
C GLY A 86 -13.05 30.87 14.10
N ALA A 87 -13.51 29.67 14.43
CA ALA A 87 -14.08 29.37 15.75
C ALA A 87 -13.17 28.37 16.49
N GLY A 88 -12.11 28.91 17.10
CA GLY A 88 -11.32 28.24 18.14
C GLY A 88 -11.55 28.95 19.47
#